data_AF-A0A661BHW8-F1
#
_entry.id   AF-A0A661BHW8-F1
#
_cell.length_a   1.000
_cell.length_b   1.000
_cell.length_c   1.000
_cell.angle_alpha   90.00
_cell.angle_beta   90.00
_cell.angle_gamma   90.00
#
_symmetry.space_group_name_H-M   'P 1'
#
loop_
_entity.id
_entity.type
_entity.pdbx_description
1 polymer ?
#
loop_
_entity_poly.entity_id
_entity_poly.type
_entity_poly.pdbx_seq_one_letter_code
_entity_poly.pdbx_strand_id
1 'polypeptide(L)'
;MIFSGCAYFQQQSGNNDNQLFRYTIPEPADEIPSSVVKSKEPPEQKKSEEKNVSDLVSGEYKKTGRLRGWGYKIQIFSTLQQDEAEKVAQEIGEKLDEKVYIEFNPPYYKVRIGNCSNSDDAEELLAQIKKLGYPNAWIVRARIVEQE
;
A
#
# COMPACT_ATOMS: atom_id res chain seq x y z
N MET A 1 44.98 6.07 -40.08
CA MET A 1 45.03 4.69 -39.58
C MET A 1 44.86 4.74 -38.08
N ILE A 2 43.66 4.41 -37.59
CA ILE A 2 43.31 4.43 -36.17
C ILE A 2 43.24 2.95 -35.77
N PHE A 3 44.21 2.49 -35.00
CA PHE A 3 44.28 1.08 -34.59
C PHE A 3 43.22 0.81 -33.53
N SER A 4 42.26 -0.04 -33.88
CA SER A 4 41.26 -0.60 -32.99
C SER A 4 41.94 -1.59 -32.04
N GLY A 5 42.05 -1.23 -30.77
CA GLY A 5 42.56 -2.10 -29.71
C GLY A 5 41.40 -2.67 -28.91
N CYS A 6 40.95 -3.88 -29.25
CA CYS A 6 40.05 -4.65 -28.39
C CYS A 6 40.79 -5.06 -27.12
N ALA A 7 40.32 -4.61 -25.95
CA ALA A 7 40.77 -5.16 -24.68
C ALA A 7 40.16 -6.56 -24.51
N TYR A 8 41.01 -7.57 -24.63
CA TYR A 8 40.69 -8.96 -24.30
C TYR A 8 40.48 -9.08 -22.79
N PHE A 9 39.26 -9.43 -22.36
CA PHE A 9 38.99 -9.87 -20.99
C PHE A 9 39.31 -11.36 -20.90
N GLN A 10 40.42 -11.68 -20.24
CA GLN A 10 40.92 -13.04 -20.12
C GLN A 10 40.29 -13.74 -18.91
N GLN A 11 39.46 -14.73 -19.20
CA GLN A 11 38.95 -15.71 -18.23
C GLN A 11 40.13 -16.45 -17.59
N GLN A 12 40.28 -16.36 -16.27
CA GLN A 12 41.17 -17.27 -15.54
C GLN A 12 40.38 -18.43 -14.96
N SER A 13 40.90 -19.62 -15.27
CA SER A 13 40.43 -20.94 -14.91
C SER A 13 40.93 -21.32 -13.51
N GLY A 14 40.02 -21.86 -12.70
CA GLY A 14 40.25 -22.94 -11.74
C GLY A 14 41.19 -22.73 -10.56
N ASN A 15 40.62 -22.67 -9.34
CA ASN A 15 41.19 -23.45 -8.23
C ASN A 15 40.10 -23.90 -7.26
N ASN A 16 39.99 -25.22 -7.08
CA ASN A 16 39.07 -25.88 -6.17
C ASN A 16 39.67 -25.87 -4.77
N ASP A 17 39.47 -24.79 -4.04
CA ASP A 17 39.80 -24.76 -2.63
C ASP A 17 38.52 -25.11 -1.86
N ASN A 18 38.38 -26.41 -1.55
CA ASN A 18 37.46 -26.90 -0.50
C ASN A 18 37.91 -26.32 0.84
N GLN A 19 37.67 -25.03 1.07
CA GLN A 19 37.74 -24.45 2.40
C GLN A 19 36.51 -24.94 3.16
N LEU A 20 36.69 -26.06 3.87
CA LEU A 20 35.87 -26.38 5.03
C LEU A 20 35.87 -25.14 5.93
N PHE A 21 34.77 -24.37 5.88
CA PHE A 21 34.46 -23.37 6.89
C PHE A 21 34.33 -24.11 8.22
N ARG A 22 35.44 -24.21 8.96
CA ARG A 22 35.40 -24.55 10.38
C ARG A 22 34.63 -23.42 11.07
N TYR A 23 33.35 -23.66 11.33
CA TYR A 23 32.58 -22.84 12.25
C TYR A 23 33.19 -23.05 13.65
N THR A 24 34.19 -22.24 13.99
CA THR A 24 34.54 -22.05 15.39
C THR A 24 33.40 -21.23 15.97
N ILE A 25 32.56 -21.90 16.77
CA ILE A 25 31.55 -21.21 17.57
C ILE A 25 32.33 -20.21 18.45
N PRO A 26 32.09 -18.89 18.32
CA PRO A 26 32.75 -17.94 19.20
C PRO A 26 32.41 -18.26 20.65
N GLU A 27 33.35 -18.01 21.56
CA GLU A 27 33.07 -18.14 23.00
C GLU A 27 31.76 -17.41 23.33
N PRO A 28 30.94 -17.99 24.24
CA PRO A 28 29.66 -17.40 24.60
C PRO A 28 29.90 -15.95 25.01
N ALA A 29 29.14 -15.03 24.44
CA ALA A 29 29.23 -13.62 24.81
C ALA A 29 29.01 -13.50 26.32
N ASP A 30 29.95 -12.87 27.03
CA ASP A 30 29.81 -12.55 28.45
C ASP A 30 28.44 -11.89 28.67
N GLU A 31 27.73 -12.38 29.69
CA GLU A 31 26.40 -11.91 30.02
C GLU A 31 26.44 -10.39 30.23
N ILE A 32 25.79 -9.68 29.31
CA ILE A 32 25.70 -8.22 29.35
C ILE A 32 25.09 -7.86 30.71
N PRO A 33 25.73 -7.01 31.54
CA PRO A 33 25.18 -6.66 32.84
C PRO A 33 23.77 -6.09 32.66
N SER A 34 22.83 -6.60 33.44
CA SER A 34 21.39 -6.29 33.37
C SER A 34 21.05 -4.79 33.50
N SER A 35 22.03 -3.96 33.81
CA SER A 35 21.92 -2.51 33.94
C SER A 35 22.09 -1.73 32.62
N VAL A 36 22.50 -2.35 31.52
CA VAL A 36 22.66 -1.70 30.19
C VAL A 36 21.54 -2.09 29.21
N VAL A 37 20.43 -2.62 29.71
CA VAL A 37 19.17 -2.58 28.97
C VAL A 37 18.48 -1.27 29.35
N LYS A 38 18.78 -0.20 28.60
CA LYS A 38 17.83 0.91 28.53
C LYS A 38 16.63 0.35 27.79
N SER A 39 15.69 -0.18 28.56
CA SER A 39 14.39 -0.64 28.11
C SER A 39 13.80 0.47 27.25
N LYS A 40 13.90 0.32 25.93
CA LYS A 40 12.94 0.94 25.03
C LYS A 40 11.65 0.21 25.34
N GLU A 41 10.86 0.80 26.24
CA GLU A 41 9.50 0.40 26.46
C GLU A 41 8.85 0.23 25.07
N PRO A 42 8.37 -0.98 24.74
CA PRO A 42 7.47 -1.13 23.60
C PRO A 42 6.38 -0.08 23.80
N PRO A 43 6.03 0.74 22.78
CA PRO A 43 4.93 1.67 22.92
C PRO A 43 3.72 0.89 23.43
N GLU A 44 3.34 1.24 24.65
CA GLU A 44 2.29 0.62 25.42
C GLU A 44 1.05 0.50 24.52
N GLN A 45 0.54 -0.73 24.37
CA GLN A 45 -0.78 -0.91 23.79
C GLN A 45 -1.77 -0.28 24.76
N LYS A 46 -2.06 1.01 24.56
CA LYS A 46 -3.21 1.63 25.20
C LYS A 46 -4.44 0.97 24.62
N LYS A 47 -4.95 0.00 25.38
CA LYS A 47 -6.36 -0.33 25.46
C LYS A 47 -7.08 0.95 25.89
N SER A 48 -7.34 1.85 24.94
CA SER A 48 -8.20 2.99 25.18
C SER A 48 -9.64 2.49 25.24
N GLU A 49 -10.13 2.48 26.47
CA GLU A 49 -11.52 2.53 26.90
C GLU A 49 -12.48 3.04 25.83
N GLU A 50 -13.61 2.35 25.73
CA GLU A 50 -14.83 2.83 25.09
C GLU A 50 -15.20 4.19 25.66
N LYS A 51 -14.90 5.26 24.92
CA LYS A 51 -15.53 6.57 25.08
C LYS A 51 -16.00 7.02 23.70
N ASN A 52 -17.29 7.31 23.65
CA ASN A 52 -18.02 7.83 22.50
C ASN A 52 -17.27 9.05 21.96
N VAL A 53 -16.63 8.91 20.79
CA VAL A 53 -16.12 10.05 20.02
C VAL A 53 -17.14 10.33 18.92
N SER A 54 -18.33 10.75 19.34
CA SER A 54 -19.39 11.24 18.45
C SER A 54 -19.20 12.69 18.05
N ASP A 55 -18.30 13.44 18.69
CA ASP A 55 -18.23 14.89 18.54
C ASP A 55 -16.76 15.30 18.33
N LEU A 56 -16.49 16.11 17.29
CA LEU A 56 -15.21 16.77 16.95
C LEU A 56 -14.33 16.18 15.82
N VAL A 57 -14.91 15.51 14.81
CA VAL A 57 -14.33 15.54 13.46
C VAL A 57 -15.34 16.21 12.52
N SER A 58 -15.27 17.53 12.46
CA SER A 58 -15.97 18.38 11.49
C SER A 58 -15.28 18.27 10.12
N GLY A 59 -15.28 17.07 9.56
CA GLY A 59 -15.20 16.87 8.13
C GLY A 59 -16.45 16.10 7.79
N GLU A 60 -17.35 16.66 7.00
CA GLU A 60 -18.66 16.07 6.71
C GLU A 60 -18.52 14.72 5.98
N TYR A 61 -18.30 13.63 6.72
CA TYR A 61 -18.46 12.28 6.21
C TYR A 61 -19.97 12.05 6.11
N LYS A 62 -20.54 12.23 4.92
CA LYS A 62 -21.94 11.88 4.67
C LYS A 62 -22.11 10.38 4.89
N LYS A 63 -22.57 10.01 6.08
CA LYS A 63 -22.93 8.64 6.47
C LYS A 63 -24.24 8.27 5.78
N THR A 64 -24.22 8.11 4.47
CA THR A 64 -25.42 7.85 3.68
C THR A 64 -25.29 6.49 3.02
N GLY A 65 -25.95 5.49 3.59
CA GLY A 65 -26.10 4.16 3.02
C GLY A 65 -26.12 3.07 4.09
N ARG A 66 -27.07 2.14 3.99
CA ARG A 66 -27.03 0.89 4.76
C ARG A 66 -25.80 0.09 4.31
N LEU A 67 -25.01 -0.40 5.26
CA LEU A 67 -23.87 -1.26 4.96
C LEU A 67 -24.40 -2.62 4.50
N ARG A 68 -24.08 -3.02 3.27
CA ARG A 68 -24.51 -4.32 2.70
C ARG A 68 -23.61 -5.47 3.14
N GLY A 69 -22.34 -5.19 3.41
CA GLY A 69 -21.36 -6.18 3.85
C GLY A 69 -19.95 -5.90 3.35
N TRP A 70 -19.13 -6.95 3.30
CA TRP A 70 -17.82 -6.91 2.66
C TRP A 70 -17.97 -6.92 1.14
N GLY A 71 -17.13 -6.14 0.45
CA GLY A 71 -17.02 -6.14 -0.99
C GLY A 71 -15.67 -5.59 -1.43
N TYR A 72 -15.65 -5.09 -2.65
CA TYR A 72 -14.45 -4.64 -3.35
C TYR A 72 -14.65 -3.23 -3.91
N LYS A 73 -13.60 -2.44 -3.82
CA LYS A 73 -13.48 -1.12 -4.44
C LYS A 73 -12.16 -1.06 -5.18
N ILE A 74 -12.08 -0.29 -6.25
CA ILE A 74 -10.81 -0.11 -6.95
C ILE A 74 -10.21 1.22 -6.54
N GLN A 75 -8.99 1.17 -6.00
CA GLN A 75 -8.20 2.36 -5.72
C GLN A 75 -7.37 2.70 -6.95
N ILE A 76 -7.46 3.96 -7.38
CA ILE A 76 -6.87 4.41 -8.65
C ILE A 76 -5.70 5.35 -8.39
N PHE A 77 -5.90 6.29 -7.48
CA PHE A 77 -4.91 7.33 -7.21
C PHE A 77 -4.86 7.68 -5.73
N SER A 78 -3.70 8.20 -5.32
CA SER A 78 -3.49 8.71 -3.97
C SER A 78 -2.54 9.90 -4.03
N THR A 79 -2.97 11.05 -3.52
CA THR A 79 -2.22 12.31 -3.57
C THR A 79 -2.32 13.06 -2.26
N LEU A 80 -1.39 13.99 -2.02
CA LEU A 80 -1.43 14.92 -0.89
C LEU A 80 -2.33 16.12 -1.19
N GLN A 81 -2.56 16.43 -2.46
CA GLN A 81 -3.33 17.59 -2.91
C GLN A 81 -4.79 17.20 -3.17
N GLN A 82 -5.72 17.88 -2.51
CA GLN A 82 -7.15 17.64 -2.69
C GLN A 82 -7.62 17.91 -4.12
N ASP A 83 -7.11 19.00 -4.72
CA ASP A 83 -7.52 19.43 -6.07
C ASP A 83 -7.19 18.37 -7.14
N GLU A 84 -6.04 17.72 -7.02
CA GLU A 84 -5.65 16.62 -7.92
C GLU A 84 -6.59 15.40 -7.75
N ALA A 85 -6.96 15.06 -6.52
CA ALA A 85 -7.86 13.96 -6.24
C ALA A 85 -9.27 14.23 -6.81
N GLU A 86 -9.76 15.45 -6.68
CA GLU A 86 -11.06 15.86 -7.22
C GLU A 86 -11.07 15.88 -8.75
N LYS A 87 -10.02 16.40 -9.38
CA LYS A 87 -9.87 16.38 -10.84
C LYS A 87 -9.92 14.95 -11.38
N VAL A 88 -9.15 14.04 -10.78
CA VAL A 88 -9.15 12.62 -11.19
C VAL A 88 -10.53 11.99 -10.94
N ALA A 89 -11.20 12.33 -9.83
CA ALA A 89 -12.52 11.81 -9.55
C ALA A 89 -13.57 12.27 -10.57
N GLN A 90 -13.53 13.54 -10.98
CA GLN A 90 -14.42 14.10 -12.02
C GLN A 90 -14.14 13.46 -13.39
N GLU A 91 -12.88 13.41 -13.81
CA GLU A 91 -12.49 12.80 -15.09
C GLU A 91 -12.96 11.35 -15.22
N ILE A 92 -12.95 10.60 -14.11
CA ILE A 92 -13.40 9.22 -14.13
C ILE A 92 -14.92 9.11 -13.98
N GLY A 93 -15.56 9.95 -13.17
CA GLY A 93 -17.02 10.02 -13.09
C GLY A 93 -17.69 10.44 -14.40
N GLU A 94 -16.99 11.18 -15.27
CA GLU A 94 -17.47 11.47 -16.63
C GLU A 94 -17.32 10.28 -17.59
N LYS A 95 -16.35 9.40 -17.34
CA LYS A 95 -16.02 8.24 -18.20
C LYS A 95 -16.73 6.95 -17.78
N LEU A 96 -17.05 6.82 -16.49
CA LEU A 96 -17.73 5.68 -15.90
C LEU A 96 -18.96 6.16 -15.13
N ASP A 97 -20.08 5.45 -15.29
CA ASP A 97 -21.33 5.67 -14.54
C ASP A 97 -21.27 5.11 -13.10
N GLU A 98 -20.06 4.91 -12.57
CA GLU A 98 -19.80 4.28 -11.28
C GLU A 98 -19.56 5.31 -10.20
N LYS A 99 -19.99 5.01 -8.97
CA LYS A 99 -19.79 5.95 -7.84
C LYS A 99 -18.31 6.08 -7.48
N VAL A 100 -17.81 7.32 -7.50
CA VAL A 100 -16.46 7.67 -7.08
C VAL A 100 -16.47 8.18 -5.65
N TYR A 101 -15.50 7.73 -4.86
CA TYR A 101 -15.32 8.04 -3.46
C TYR A 101 -13.93 8.64 -3.24
N ILE A 102 -13.88 9.76 -2.51
CA ILE A 102 -12.63 10.34 -2.04
C ILE A 102 -12.54 10.10 -0.54
N GLU A 103 -11.57 9.31 -0.11
CA GLU A 103 -11.31 9.04 1.29
C GLU A 103 -10.07 9.82 1.74
N PHE A 104 -10.26 10.73 2.71
CA PHE A 104 -9.14 11.42 3.35
C PHE A 104 -8.56 10.58 4.47
N ASN A 105 -7.32 10.16 4.30
CA ASN A 105 -6.53 9.44 5.29
C ASN A 105 -5.23 10.20 5.53
N PRO A 106 -5.13 11.02 6.59
CA PRO A 106 -4.04 11.97 6.77
C PRO A 106 -2.66 11.32 6.56
N PRO A 107 -1.77 11.91 5.74
CA PRO A 107 -1.92 13.17 4.98
C PRO A 107 -2.47 13.01 3.54
N TYR A 108 -2.93 11.83 3.14
CA TYR A 108 -3.27 11.49 1.75
C TYR A 108 -4.78 11.46 1.47
N TYR A 109 -5.15 11.89 0.27
CA TYR A 109 -6.46 11.69 -0.34
C TYR A 109 -6.40 10.47 -1.26
N LYS A 110 -7.27 9.48 -1.02
CA LYS A 110 -7.36 8.25 -1.80
C LYS A 110 -8.63 8.28 -2.65
N VAL A 111 -8.46 8.10 -3.95
CA VAL A 111 -9.59 8.02 -4.90
C VAL A 111 -9.94 6.56 -5.14
N ARG A 112 -11.18 6.18 -4.82
CA ARG A 112 -11.73 4.84 -4.95
C ARG A 112 -13.00 4.84 -5.79
N ILE A 113 -13.25 3.77 -6.52
CA ILE A 113 -14.40 3.66 -7.42
C ILE A 113 -15.18 2.37 -7.18
N GLY A 114 -16.50 2.50 -7.32
CA GLY A 114 -17.44 1.41 -7.39
C GLY A 114 -17.80 0.83 -6.02
N ASN A 115 -18.75 -0.10 -6.05
CA ASN A 115 -19.13 -0.95 -4.93
C ASN A 115 -19.33 -2.38 -5.48
N CYS A 116 -18.25 -3.05 -5.85
CA CYS A 116 -18.31 -4.40 -6.40
C CYS A 116 -18.56 -5.40 -5.26
N SER A 117 -19.50 -6.32 -5.45
CA SER A 117 -19.76 -7.38 -4.46
C SER A 117 -18.93 -8.62 -4.74
N ASN A 118 -18.71 -8.92 -6.04
CA ASN A 118 -17.95 -10.06 -6.50
C ASN A 118 -16.54 -9.64 -6.92
N SER A 119 -15.63 -10.62 -6.96
CA SER A 119 -14.26 -10.41 -7.46
C SER A 119 -14.26 -10.20 -8.97
N ASP A 120 -15.08 -10.96 -9.70
CA ASP A 120 -15.16 -10.89 -11.16
C ASP A 120 -15.56 -9.48 -11.63
N ASP A 121 -16.61 -8.90 -11.04
CA ASP A 121 -17.04 -7.53 -11.31
C ASP A 121 -15.91 -6.50 -11.07
N ALA A 122 -15.11 -6.71 -10.03
CA ALA A 122 -13.99 -5.83 -9.69
C ALA A 122 -12.83 -5.97 -10.68
N GLU A 123 -12.61 -7.16 -11.23
CA GLU A 123 -11.59 -7.39 -12.27
C GLU A 123 -11.99 -6.76 -13.60
N GLU A 124 -13.26 -6.86 -13.98
CA GLU A 124 -13.79 -6.20 -15.18
C GLU A 124 -13.66 -4.68 -15.08
N LEU A 125 -14.08 -4.10 -13.96
CA LEU A 125 -13.99 -2.65 -13.72
C LEU A 125 -12.52 -2.19 -13.67
N LEU A 126 -11.64 -2.99 -13.06
CA LEU A 126 -10.20 -2.73 -13.09
C LEU A 126 -9.65 -2.73 -14.52
N ALA A 127 -10.05 -3.68 -15.36
CA ALA A 127 -9.63 -3.76 -16.75
C ALA A 127 -10.09 -2.53 -17.55
N GLN A 128 -11.31 -2.03 -17.30
CA GLN A 128 -11.80 -0.77 -17.89
C GLN A 128 -10.95 0.42 -17.45
N ILE A 129 -10.70 0.58 -16.14
CA ILE A 129 -9.87 1.67 -15.59
C ILE A 129 -8.46 1.65 -16.19
N LYS A 130 -7.85 0.47 -16.34
CA LYS A 130 -6.54 0.33 -16.95
C LYS A 130 -6.53 0.79 -18.40
N LYS A 131 -7.60 0.49 -19.17
CA LYS A 131 -7.77 0.98 -20.55
C LYS A 131 -7.94 2.50 -20.64
N LEU A 132 -8.48 3.13 -19.59
CA LEU A 132 -8.63 4.59 -19.53
C LEU A 132 -7.33 5.36 -19.23
N GLY A 133 -6.24 4.64 -18.95
CA GLY A 133 -4.92 5.24 -18.72
C GLY A 133 -4.42 5.19 -17.28
N TYR A 134 -5.08 4.41 -16.40
CA TYR A 134 -4.63 4.23 -15.01
C TYR A 134 -4.09 2.80 -14.78
N PRO A 135 -2.83 2.50 -15.18
CA PRO A 135 -2.26 1.16 -15.05
C PRO A 135 -2.01 0.75 -13.60
N ASN A 136 -1.82 1.74 -12.71
CA ASN A 136 -1.48 1.54 -11.30
C ASN A 136 -2.71 1.30 -10.41
N ALA A 137 -3.91 1.18 -10.97
CA ALA A 137 -5.10 0.88 -10.20
C ALA A 137 -5.04 -0.55 -9.62
N TRP A 138 -5.59 -0.74 -8.42
CA TRP A 138 -5.68 -2.05 -7.77
C TRP A 138 -6.97 -2.24 -6.99
N ILE A 139 -7.35 -3.50 -6.80
CA ILE A 139 -8.55 -3.88 -6.06
C ILE A 139 -8.26 -3.86 -4.56
N VAL A 140 -9.17 -3.27 -3.79
CA VAL A 140 -9.12 -3.15 -2.33
C VAL A 140 -10.39 -3.75 -1.74
N ARG A 141 -10.25 -4.61 -0.74
CA ARG A 141 -11.40 -5.07 0.05
C ARG A 141 -11.90 -3.95 0.96
N ALA A 142 -13.16 -3.57 0.81
CA ALA A 142 -13.79 -2.51 1.58
C ALA A 142 -15.24 -2.85 1.90
N ARG A 143 -15.82 -2.16 2.88
CA ARG A 143 -17.26 -2.28 3.14
C ARG A 143 -18.00 -1.51 2.05
N ILE A 144 -18.95 -2.17 1.42
CA ILE A 144 -19.81 -1.56 0.40
C ILE A 144 -21.07 -1.02 1.05
N VAL A 145 -21.48 0.15 0.59
CA VAL A 145 -22.76 0.78 0.93
C VAL A 145 -23.76 0.41 -0.15
N GLU A 146 -24.94 -0.01 0.25
CA GLU A 146 -26.05 -0.18 -0.66
C GLU A 146 -26.42 1.19 -1.23
N GLN A 147 -26.44 1.28 -2.56
CA GLN A 147 -26.87 2.49 -3.23
C GLN A 147 -28.40 2.48 -3.20
N GLU A 148 -29.00 3.37 -2.41
CA GLU A 148 -30.46 3.61 -2.42
C GLU A 148 -30.89 4.27 -3.73
#